data_AF-A0A3M1RHM2-F1
#
_entry.id   AF-A0A3M1RHM2-F1
#
_cell.length_a   1.000
_cell.length_b   1.000
_cell.length_c   1.000
_cell.angle_alpha   90.00
_cell.angle_beta   90.00
_cell.angle_gamma   90.00
#
_symmetry.space_group_name_H-M   'P 1'
#
loop_
_entity.id
_entity.type
_entity.pdbx_description
1 polymer ?
#
loop_
_entity_poly.entity_id
_entity_poly.type
_entity_poly.pdbx_seq_one_letter_code
_entity_poly.pdbx_strand_id
1 'polypeptide(L)'
;MDKPNPEQTPTAFSPQEGGTSPCAWEPAPLSHDQTERSPVPLSSGLRKRFLPGYRWEGVAVQEYKQRGADWAGVIRQGIVGGEGEGAPFHLRYFEIRPGGYSSLERHHHEHLVIGIRGKGQVIVGSTWHELGFLDVLYIPPDLPHQLFNPTEEPFGFFCIVRAERDRPQVLSDEERRRLGIPAPPHLEGLENG
;
A
#
# COMPACT_ATOMS: atom_id res chain seq x y z
N MET A 1 -22.05 -57.62 28.19
CA MET A 1 -20.65 -57.28 28.54
C MET A 1 -19.91 -57.20 27.22
N ASP A 2 -20.07 -56.05 26.56
CA ASP A 2 -19.49 -55.78 25.25
C ASP A 2 -18.13 -55.11 25.45
N LYS A 3 -17.09 -55.69 24.86
CA LYS A 3 -15.76 -55.09 24.82
C LYS A 3 -15.70 -54.04 23.70
N PRO A 4 -15.03 -52.90 23.89
CA PRO A 4 -14.90 -51.88 22.86
C PRO A 4 -13.87 -52.25 21.78
N ASN A 5 -14.16 -51.80 20.56
CA ASN A 5 -13.36 -51.90 19.34
C ASN A 5 -12.12 -50.98 19.40
N PRO A 6 -10.92 -51.40 18.97
CA PRO A 6 -9.72 -50.56 19.01
C PRO A 6 -9.76 -49.41 17.98
N GLU A 7 -9.28 -48.25 18.44
CA GLU A 7 -9.14 -47.00 17.71
C GLU A 7 -8.34 -47.15 16.41
N GLN A 8 -8.88 -46.62 15.32
CA GLN A 8 -8.18 -46.46 14.05
C GLN A 8 -7.39 -45.15 14.09
N THR A 9 -6.07 -45.24 13.94
CA THR A 9 -5.16 -44.11 13.77
C THR A 9 -5.38 -43.47 12.39
N PRO A 10 -5.52 -42.14 12.26
CA PRO A 10 -5.62 -41.52 10.95
C PRO A 10 -4.25 -41.53 10.25
N THR A 11 -4.22 -42.15 9.07
CA THR A 11 -3.11 -42.13 8.10
C THR A 11 -2.75 -40.71 7.68
N ALA A 12 -1.45 -40.41 7.70
CA ALA A 12 -0.88 -39.15 7.25
C ALA A 12 -1.21 -38.86 5.77
N PHE A 13 -1.73 -37.66 5.52
CA PHE A 13 -2.00 -37.14 4.18
C PHE A 13 -0.67 -36.76 3.52
N SER A 14 -0.29 -37.46 2.44
CA SER A 14 0.85 -37.07 1.62
C SER A 14 0.47 -35.87 0.74
N PRO A 15 1.29 -34.81 0.64
CA PRO A 15 0.98 -33.68 -0.24
C PRO A 15 1.13 -34.11 -1.70
N GLN A 16 0.07 -33.94 -2.48
CA GLN A 16 0.17 -33.97 -3.94
C GLN A 16 0.83 -32.66 -4.40
N GLU A 17 1.99 -32.76 -5.03
CA GLU A 17 2.64 -31.64 -5.71
C GLU A 17 1.84 -31.24 -6.95
N GLY A 18 1.55 -29.95 -7.10
CA GLY A 18 0.88 -29.42 -8.30
C GLY A 18 0.03 -28.16 -8.13
N GLY A 19 0.03 -27.51 -6.95
CA GLY A 19 -0.63 -26.23 -6.75
C GLY A 19 0.29 -25.06 -7.09
N THR A 20 -0.13 -24.19 -8.01
CA THR A 20 0.48 -22.87 -8.20
C THR A 20 0.59 -22.15 -6.86
N SER A 21 1.78 -21.67 -6.51
CA SER A 21 2.05 -21.01 -5.24
C SER A 21 1.01 -19.90 -4.97
N PRO A 22 0.36 -19.88 -3.79
CA PRO A 22 -0.58 -18.82 -3.41
C PRO A 22 0.09 -17.44 -3.26
N CYS A 23 1.43 -17.38 -3.37
CA CYS A 23 2.26 -16.19 -3.23
C CYS A 23 2.68 -15.54 -4.57
N ALA A 24 2.09 -15.95 -5.71
CA ALA A 24 2.30 -15.25 -6.97
C ALA A 24 1.53 -13.91 -6.95
N TRP A 25 2.08 -12.93 -6.24
CA TRP A 25 1.65 -11.55 -6.40
C TRP A 25 2.02 -11.12 -7.83
N GLU A 26 1.02 -11.00 -8.70
CA GLU A 26 1.18 -10.35 -10.00
C GLU A 26 0.52 -8.98 -9.91
N PRO A 27 1.28 -7.88 -10.03
CA PRO A 27 0.65 -6.58 -10.15
C PRO A 27 -0.17 -6.57 -11.43
N ALA A 28 -1.36 -5.95 -11.38
CA ALA A 28 -2.13 -5.74 -12.60
C ALA A 28 -1.25 -5.00 -13.63
N PRO A 29 -1.39 -5.32 -14.93
CA PRO A 29 -0.54 -4.73 -15.96
C PRO A 29 -0.61 -3.20 -15.89
N LEU A 30 0.56 -2.57 -15.89
CA LEU A 30 0.68 -1.12 -15.86
C LEU A 30 0.05 -0.52 -17.13
N SER A 31 -0.63 0.61 -16.99
CA SER A 31 -1.07 1.35 -18.16
C SER A 31 0.11 2.13 -18.76
N HIS A 32 0.47 1.82 -20.00
CA HIS A 32 1.45 2.62 -20.77
C HIS A 32 0.81 3.80 -21.52
N ASP A 33 -0.51 3.90 -21.49
CA ASP A 33 -1.26 4.90 -22.23
C ASP A 33 -1.50 6.16 -21.38
N GLN A 34 -0.69 7.19 -21.60
CA GLN A 34 -0.87 8.54 -21.08
C GLN A 34 -1.64 9.43 -22.07
N THR A 35 -2.60 8.87 -22.82
CA THR A 35 -3.47 9.69 -23.69
C THR A 35 -4.16 10.76 -22.86
N GLU A 36 -4.03 12.02 -23.32
CA GLU A 36 -4.71 13.18 -22.77
C GLU A 36 -6.22 12.92 -22.76
N ARG A 37 -6.75 12.54 -21.60
CA ARG A 37 -8.18 12.31 -21.43
C ARG A 37 -8.88 13.66 -21.36
N SER A 38 -9.80 13.88 -22.30
CA SER A 38 -10.65 15.06 -22.34
C SER A 38 -11.41 15.21 -21.01
N PRO A 39 -11.47 16.41 -20.40
CA PRO A 39 -12.11 16.60 -19.10
C PRO A 39 -13.58 16.19 -19.17
N VAL A 40 -14.01 15.35 -18.21
CA VAL A 40 -15.39 14.89 -18.11
C VAL A 40 -16.27 16.06 -17.67
N PRO A 41 -17.30 16.47 -18.43
CA PRO A 41 -18.21 17.52 -17.99
C PRO A 41 -18.93 17.08 -16.71
N LEU A 42 -18.77 17.86 -15.63
CA LEU A 42 -19.29 17.56 -14.28
C LEU A 42 -20.82 17.63 -14.15
N SER A 43 -21.56 17.82 -15.25
CA SER A 43 -23.02 18.02 -15.24
C SER A 43 -23.82 16.83 -14.70
N SER A 44 -23.17 15.70 -14.40
CA SER A 44 -23.81 14.49 -13.83
C SER A 44 -23.06 13.86 -12.64
N GLY A 45 -22.06 14.54 -12.07
CA GLY A 45 -21.19 13.98 -11.03
C GLY A 45 -20.27 12.87 -11.55
N LEU A 46 -19.32 12.41 -10.73
CA LEU A 46 -18.38 11.35 -11.08
C LEU A 46 -18.62 10.09 -10.24
N ARG A 47 -18.83 8.96 -10.92
CA ARG A 47 -18.87 7.63 -10.29
C ARG A 47 -17.78 6.75 -10.91
N LYS A 48 -16.80 6.33 -10.10
CA LYS A 48 -15.83 5.28 -10.47
C LYS A 48 -16.29 3.97 -9.81
N ARG A 49 -16.78 3.01 -10.60
CA ARG A 49 -17.27 1.71 -10.10
C ARG A 49 -16.11 0.83 -9.64
N PHE A 50 -16.21 0.25 -8.45
CA PHE A 50 -15.25 -0.74 -7.96
C PHE A 50 -15.32 -2.03 -8.80
N LEU A 51 -14.15 -2.63 -9.04
CA LEU A 51 -13.94 -3.88 -9.74
C LEU A 51 -13.12 -4.83 -8.84
N PRO A 52 -13.27 -6.17 -8.99
CA PRO A 52 -12.45 -7.15 -8.27
C PRO A 52 -10.95 -6.89 -8.39
N GLY A 53 -10.20 -7.28 -7.36
CA GLY A 53 -8.75 -7.04 -7.31
C GLY A 53 -8.38 -5.60 -6.95
N TYR A 54 -9.25 -4.87 -6.27
CA TYR A 54 -9.01 -3.48 -5.83
C TYR A 54 -8.72 -2.55 -7.00
N ARG A 55 -9.63 -2.55 -7.98
CA ARG A 55 -9.55 -1.71 -9.19
C ARG A 55 -10.80 -0.86 -9.33
N TRP A 56 -10.69 0.17 -10.16
CA TRP A 56 -11.82 1.05 -10.48
C TRP A 56 -11.96 1.24 -11.98
N GLU A 57 -13.21 1.23 -12.43
CA GLU A 57 -13.55 1.42 -13.84
C GLU A 57 -13.00 2.75 -14.37
N GLY A 58 -12.23 2.65 -15.46
CA GLY A 58 -11.61 3.81 -16.10
C GLY A 58 -10.47 4.45 -15.28
N VAL A 59 -9.93 3.77 -14.27
CA VAL A 59 -8.77 4.24 -13.49
C VAL A 59 -7.54 3.41 -13.85
N ALA A 60 -6.48 4.09 -14.27
CA ALA A 60 -5.20 3.51 -14.63
C ALA A 60 -4.41 3.03 -13.39
N VAL A 61 -3.73 1.88 -13.52
CA VAL A 61 -2.74 1.40 -12.56
C VAL A 61 -1.35 1.87 -13.00
N GLN A 62 -0.66 2.57 -12.11
CA GLN A 62 0.65 3.17 -12.38
C GLN A 62 1.67 2.70 -11.32
N GLU A 63 2.95 2.63 -11.67
CA GLU A 63 4.01 2.56 -10.65
C GLU A 63 3.98 3.84 -9.80
N TYR A 64 4.39 3.74 -8.53
CA TYR A 64 4.30 4.82 -7.56
C TYR A 64 4.99 6.12 -8.01
N LYS A 65 6.27 6.01 -8.35
CA LYS A 65 7.15 7.06 -8.86
C LYS A 65 7.98 6.47 -10.01
N GLN A 66 8.82 7.28 -10.65
CA GLN A 66 9.89 6.70 -11.48
C GLN A 66 10.77 5.82 -10.60
N ARG A 67 11.30 4.72 -11.15
CA ARG A 67 12.14 3.78 -10.38
C ARG A 67 13.30 4.52 -9.71
N GLY A 68 13.39 4.36 -8.40
CA GLY A 68 14.41 4.93 -7.53
C GLY A 68 14.76 3.94 -6.44
N ALA A 69 15.86 4.19 -5.72
CA ALA A 69 16.32 3.31 -4.63
C ALA A 69 15.54 3.52 -3.31
N ASP A 70 14.67 4.52 -3.25
CA ASP A 70 13.99 5.00 -2.04
C ASP A 70 12.62 4.33 -1.79
N TRP A 71 12.09 3.55 -2.74
CA TRP A 71 10.82 2.83 -2.60
C TRP A 71 10.86 1.51 -3.37
N ALA A 72 10.02 0.55 -2.97
CA ALA A 72 9.96 -0.76 -3.63
C ALA A 72 8.55 -1.33 -3.69
N GLY A 73 8.11 -1.76 -4.87
CA GLY A 73 6.92 -2.60 -5.01
C GLY A 73 5.59 -1.92 -4.68
N VAL A 74 5.47 -0.63 -5.03
CA VAL A 74 4.27 0.18 -4.80
C VAL A 74 3.61 0.53 -6.13
N ILE A 75 2.29 0.31 -6.23
CA ILE A 75 1.45 0.81 -7.32
C ILE A 75 0.46 1.86 -6.83
N ARG A 76 -0.01 2.71 -7.73
CA ARG A 76 -0.94 3.82 -7.48
C ARG A 76 -2.09 3.82 -8.49
N GLN A 77 -3.28 4.15 -8.01
CA GLN A 77 -4.47 4.47 -8.79
C GLN A 77 -5.02 5.83 -8.34
N GLY A 78 -5.07 6.83 -9.22
CA GLY A 78 -5.69 8.13 -8.94
C GLY A 78 -7.19 8.07 -9.23
N ILE A 79 -8.02 7.97 -8.20
CA ILE A 79 -9.46 7.68 -8.35
C ILE A 79 -10.25 8.95 -8.64
N VAL A 80 -9.98 10.03 -7.90
CA VAL A 80 -10.65 11.34 -8.04
C VAL A 80 -9.63 12.47 -7.89
N GLY A 81 -9.81 13.54 -8.67
CA GLY A 81 -9.11 14.82 -8.54
C GLY A 81 -7.96 15.02 -9.54
N GLY A 82 -7.67 14.02 -10.37
CA GLY A 82 -6.60 14.05 -11.37
C GLY A 82 -7.07 14.24 -12.82
N GLU A 83 -8.38 14.28 -13.08
CA GLU A 83 -8.98 14.26 -14.43
C GLU A 83 -9.82 15.51 -14.73
N GLY A 84 -9.59 16.61 -13.99
CA GLY A 84 -10.27 17.89 -14.21
C GLY A 84 -11.57 18.09 -13.43
N GLU A 85 -11.81 17.27 -12.38
CA GLU A 85 -13.03 17.32 -11.58
C GLU A 85 -13.15 18.56 -10.69
N GLY A 86 -12.07 19.34 -10.52
CA GLY A 86 -12.05 20.51 -9.65
C GLY A 86 -12.20 20.22 -8.15
N ALA A 87 -12.05 18.95 -7.74
CA ALA A 87 -12.11 18.56 -6.33
C ALA A 87 -10.95 19.19 -5.55
N PRO A 88 -11.19 19.77 -4.35
CA PRO A 88 -10.12 20.37 -3.54
C PRO A 88 -9.19 19.33 -2.88
N PHE A 89 -9.45 18.05 -3.11
CA PHE A 89 -8.69 16.91 -2.61
C PHE A 89 -8.55 15.84 -3.69
N HIS A 90 -7.47 15.07 -3.60
CA HIS A 90 -7.27 13.89 -4.44
C HIS A 90 -7.50 12.64 -3.60
N LEU A 91 -8.31 11.72 -4.12
CA LEU A 91 -8.43 10.37 -3.59
C LEU A 91 -7.57 9.43 -4.42
N ARG A 92 -6.62 8.77 -3.76
CA ARG A 92 -5.73 7.80 -4.39
C ARG A 92 -5.81 6.48 -3.65
N TYR A 93 -5.68 5.39 -4.38
CA TYR A 93 -5.41 4.07 -3.82
C TYR A 93 -3.97 3.69 -4.09
N PHE A 94 -3.33 3.10 -3.08
CA PHE A 94 -2.00 2.52 -3.18
C PHE A 94 -2.05 1.07 -2.76
N GLU A 95 -1.16 0.26 -3.35
CA GLU A 95 -0.98 -1.13 -2.99
C GLU A 95 0.52 -1.43 -2.94
N ILE A 96 0.96 -2.01 -1.82
CA ILE A 96 2.34 -2.36 -1.52
C ILE A 96 2.43 -3.89 -1.49
N ARG A 97 3.25 -4.47 -2.35
CA ARG A 97 3.52 -5.92 -2.35
C ARG A 97 4.20 -6.38 -1.04
N PRO A 98 4.22 -7.69 -0.73
CA PRO A 98 5.03 -8.23 0.36
C PRO A 98 6.48 -7.73 0.35
N GLY A 99 6.95 -7.22 1.49
CA GLY A 99 8.28 -6.63 1.66
C GLY A 99 8.49 -5.27 0.97
N GLY A 100 7.48 -4.71 0.31
CA GLY A 100 7.54 -3.40 -0.32
C GLY A 100 7.41 -2.23 0.67
N TYR A 101 7.82 -1.05 0.24
CA TYR A 101 7.74 0.19 1.03
C TYR A 101 7.63 1.44 0.15
N SER A 102 7.00 2.49 0.68
CA SER A 102 7.05 3.84 0.12
C SER A 102 8.37 4.53 0.45
N SER A 103 8.64 5.68 -0.18
CA SER A 103 9.74 6.57 0.24
C SER A 103 9.55 6.98 1.71
N LEU A 104 10.66 7.09 2.45
CA LEU A 104 10.68 7.85 3.70
C LEU A 104 10.79 9.32 3.35
N GLU A 105 9.69 10.05 3.51
CA GLU A 105 9.60 11.46 3.10
C GLU A 105 8.89 12.30 4.16
N ARG A 106 9.03 13.62 4.03
CA ARG A 106 8.25 14.61 4.76
C ARG A 106 7.81 15.73 3.83
N HIS A 107 6.76 16.42 4.21
CA HIS A 107 6.22 17.58 3.51
C HIS A 107 5.18 18.25 4.41
N HIS A 108 4.81 19.48 4.09
CA HIS A 108 3.88 20.26 4.89
C HIS A 108 2.43 19.78 4.74
N HIS A 109 2.03 19.30 3.57
CA HIS A 109 0.68 18.77 3.40
C HIS A 109 0.44 17.50 4.22
N GLU A 110 -0.81 17.34 4.65
CA GLU A 110 -1.24 16.25 5.51
C GLU A 110 -1.70 15.04 4.69
N HIS A 111 -1.72 13.86 5.32
CA HIS A 111 -2.40 12.68 4.77
C HIS A 111 -3.51 12.19 5.69
N LEU A 112 -4.62 11.76 5.08
CA LEU A 112 -5.54 10.81 5.68
C LEU A 112 -5.37 9.47 4.98
N VAL A 113 -4.89 8.48 5.72
CA VAL A 113 -4.65 7.12 5.25
C VAL A 113 -5.69 6.19 5.82
N ILE A 114 -6.30 5.35 4.99
CA ILE A 114 -7.31 4.37 5.41
C ILE A 114 -6.91 3.01 4.86
N GLY A 115 -6.63 2.04 5.73
CA GLY A 115 -6.31 0.68 5.30
C GLY A 115 -7.54 -0.02 4.73
N ILE A 116 -7.42 -0.72 3.60
CA ILE A 116 -8.57 -1.37 2.94
C ILE A 116 -8.26 -2.78 2.39
N ARG A 117 -7.00 -3.21 2.41
CA ARG A 117 -6.56 -4.54 2.00
C ARG A 117 -5.35 -4.97 2.83
N GLY A 118 -5.37 -6.20 3.34
CA GLY A 118 -4.27 -6.75 4.12
C GLY A 118 -3.98 -5.93 5.38
N LYS A 119 -2.73 -5.97 5.82
CA LYS A 119 -2.22 -5.16 6.93
C LYS A 119 -0.86 -4.58 6.57
N GLY A 120 -0.55 -3.41 7.10
CA GLY A 120 0.73 -2.73 6.93
C GLY A 120 1.21 -2.08 8.21
N GLN A 121 2.41 -1.52 8.13
CA GLN A 121 2.99 -0.70 9.18
C GLN A 121 3.33 0.67 8.63
N VAL A 122 3.10 1.71 9.43
CA VAL A 122 3.40 3.10 9.08
C VAL A 122 4.25 3.71 10.18
N ILE A 123 5.44 4.19 9.83
CA ILE A 123 6.25 5.02 10.72
C ILE A 123 5.81 6.47 10.52
N VAL A 124 5.54 7.18 11.62
CA VAL A 124 5.25 8.63 11.63
C VAL A 124 6.12 9.27 12.70
N GLY A 125 7.03 10.15 12.30
CA GLY A 125 8.12 10.61 13.16
C GLY A 125 8.96 9.42 13.62
N SER A 126 8.91 9.10 14.91
CA SER A 126 9.62 7.97 15.53
C SER A 126 8.69 6.84 16.00
N THR A 127 7.40 6.89 15.68
CA THR A 127 6.39 5.95 16.18
C THR A 127 5.85 5.06 15.07
N TRP A 128 5.92 3.74 15.27
CA TRP A 128 5.29 2.76 14.38
C TRP A 128 3.82 2.56 14.74
N HIS A 129 2.99 2.49 13.71
CA HIS A 129 1.57 2.20 13.78
C HIS A 129 1.26 1.00 12.89
N GLU A 130 0.45 0.06 13.37
CA GLU A 130 -0.15 -0.96 12.51
C GLU A 130 -1.41 -0.39 11.85
N LEU A 131 -1.64 -0.75 10.59
CA LEU A 131 -2.83 -0.34 9.85
C LEU A 131 -3.48 -1.55 9.20
N GLY A 132 -4.69 -1.88 9.65
CA GLY A 132 -5.54 -2.92 9.09
C GLY A 132 -6.75 -2.37 8.34
N PHE A 133 -7.72 -3.25 8.10
CA PHE A 133 -8.95 -2.89 7.39
C PHE A 133 -9.76 -1.85 8.16
N LEU A 134 -10.02 -0.71 7.50
CA LEU A 134 -10.72 0.47 7.97
C LEU A 134 -10.08 1.23 9.12
N ASP A 135 -8.85 0.87 9.52
CA ASP A 135 -8.08 1.74 10.39
C ASP A 135 -7.75 3.04 9.65
N VAL A 136 -7.80 4.15 10.38
CA VAL A 136 -7.55 5.49 9.87
C VAL A 136 -6.36 6.09 10.57
N LEU A 137 -5.40 6.58 9.79
CA LEU A 137 -4.21 7.27 10.28
C LEU A 137 -4.15 8.67 9.68
N TYR A 138 -4.05 9.67 10.55
CA TYR A 138 -3.72 11.03 10.16
C TYR A 138 -2.21 11.25 10.29
N ILE A 139 -1.58 11.70 9.22
CA ILE A 139 -0.16 12.08 9.21
C ILE A 139 -0.11 13.61 9.19
N PRO A 140 0.33 14.25 10.28
CA PRO A 140 0.37 15.71 10.39
C PRO A 140 1.49 16.31 9.52
N PRO A 141 1.48 17.64 9.34
CA PRO A 141 2.53 18.35 8.60
C PRO A 141 3.93 18.04 9.12
N ASP A 142 4.89 17.97 8.19
CA ASP A 142 6.33 17.98 8.42
C ASP A 142 6.89 16.78 9.19
N LEU A 143 6.05 15.84 9.64
CA LEU A 143 6.51 14.58 10.22
C LEU A 143 6.97 13.62 9.12
N PRO A 144 8.22 13.11 9.21
CA PRO A 144 8.67 12.03 8.35
C PRO A 144 7.75 10.82 8.44
N HIS A 145 7.45 10.21 7.31
CA HIS A 145 6.61 9.04 7.28
C HIS A 145 6.98 8.08 6.15
N GLN A 146 6.72 6.80 6.40
CA GLN A 146 6.90 5.72 5.44
C GLN A 146 5.89 4.61 5.72
N LEU A 147 5.33 4.05 4.65
CA LEU A 147 4.43 2.90 4.70
C LEU A 147 5.18 1.67 4.22
N PHE A 148 5.02 0.57 4.95
CA PHE A 148 5.73 -0.68 4.74
C PHE A 148 4.77 -1.87 4.84
N ASN A 149 5.00 -2.90 4.03
CA ASN A 149 4.26 -4.16 4.11
C ASN A 149 5.13 -5.29 4.68
N PRO A 150 5.01 -5.62 5.99
CA PRO A 150 5.72 -6.74 6.62
C PRO A 150 5.14 -8.11 6.30
N THR A 151 4.02 -8.19 5.57
CA THR A 151 3.22 -9.42 5.47
C THR A 151 3.39 -10.10 4.11
N GLU A 152 2.91 -11.35 4.01
CA GLU A 152 2.87 -12.12 2.76
C GLU A 152 1.67 -11.76 1.86
N GLU A 153 0.75 -10.90 2.33
CA GLU A 153 -0.39 -10.42 1.55
C GLU A 153 -0.18 -8.95 1.12
N PRO A 154 -0.75 -8.47 0.01
CA PRO A 154 -0.63 -7.07 -0.37
C PRO A 154 -1.31 -6.13 0.64
N PHE A 155 -0.60 -5.08 1.03
CA PHE A 155 -1.12 -3.99 1.85
C PHE A 155 -1.66 -2.89 0.96
N GLY A 156 -2.97 -2.62 1.03
CA GLY A 156 -3.62 -1.59 0.23
C GLY A 156 -4.36 -0.57 1.09
N PHE A 157 -4.26 0.70 0.71
CA PHE A 157 -4.83 1.81 1.46
C PHE A 157 -5.31 2.94 0.55
N PHE A 158 -6.32 3.67 1.00
CA PHE A 158 -6.63 4.99 0.45
C PHE A 158 -5.74 6.04 1.08
N CYS A 159 -5.38 7.04 0.29
CA CYS A 159 -4.63 8.20 0.73
C CYS A 159 -5.27 9.46 0.14
N ILE A 160 -5.76 10.32 1.03
CA ILE A 160 -6.43 11.58 0.70
C ILE A 160 -5.49 12.73 1.03
N VAL A 161 -5.29 13.62 0.06
CA VAL A 161 -4.46 14.83 0.18
C VAL A 161 -5.16 16.00 -0.48
N ARG A 162 -4.76 17.23 -0.15
CA ARG A 162 -5.20 18.43 -0.87
C ARG A 162 -4.74 18.41 -2.33
N ALA A 163 -5.54 18.97 -3.22
CA ALA A 163 -5.21 19.07 -4.64
C ALA A 163 -3.97 19.98 -4.85
N GLU A 164 -4.00 21.17 -4.26
CA GLU A 164 -2.86 22.06 -4.14
C GLU A 164 -2.03 21.70 -2.90
N ARG A 165 -0.75 21.40 -3.10
CA ARG A 165 0.18 20.96 -2.04
C ARG A 165 1.64 21.11 -2.46
N ASP A 166 2.52 21.12 -1.47
CA ASP A 166 3.97 21.13 -1.65
C ASP A 166 4.52 19.78 -2.13
N ARG A 167 5.82 19.77 -2.50
CA ARG A 167 6.51 18.57 -2.96
C ARG A 167 7.14 17.81 -1.79
N PRO A 168 7.14 16.47 -1.83
CA PRO A 168 7.84 15.65 -0.84
C PRO A 168 9.35 15.91 -0.83
N GLN A 169 9.92 15.93 0.37
CA GLN A 169 11.35 15.86 0.62
C GLN A 169 11.69 14.44 1.09
N VAL A 170 12.42 13.67 0.28
CA VAL A 170 12.92 12.35 0.67
C VAL A 170 14.05 12.52 1.69
N LEU A 171 14.02 11.75 2.76
CA LEU A 171 15.06 11.78 3.79
C LEU A 171 16.23 10.88 3.39
N SER A 172 17.45 11.37 3.63
CA SER A 172 18.65 10.54 3.58
C SER A 172 18.78 9.62 4.81
N ASP A 173 19.61 8.58 4.71
CA ASP A 173 19.91 7.70 5.85
C ASP A 173 20.59 8.46 7.00
N GLU A 174 21.39 9.49 6.71
CA GLU A 174 22.00 10.34 7.72
C GLU A 174 20.94 11.12 8.50
N GLU A 175 19.98 11.73 7.80
CA GLU A 175 18.87 12.45 8.43
C GLU A 175 17.97 11.52 9.23
N ARG A 176 17.69 10.32 8.70
CA ARG A 176 16.95 9.27 9.42
C ARG A 176 17.60 9.00 10.78
N ARG A 177 18.91 8.73 10.78
CA ARG A 177 19.68 8.48 12.02
C ARG A 177 19.68 9.70 12.94
N ARG A 178 19.88 10.90 12.40
CA ARG A 178 19.87 12.15 13.18
C ARG A 178 18.53 12.40 13.87
N LEU A 179 17.43 12.03 13.23
CA LEU A 179 16.07 12.18 13.76
C LEU A 179 15.63 11.01 14.63
N GLY A 180 16.47 9.98 14.80
CA GLY A 180 16.14 8.81 15.62
C GLY A 180 14.97 8.00 15.07
N ILE A 181 14.77 8.00 13.74
CA ILE A 181 13.68 7.26 13.10
C ILE A 181 14.11 5.79 13.02
N PRO A 182 13.44 4.88 13.74
CA PRO A 182 13.82 3.47 13.78
C PRO A 182 13.77 2.85 12.38
N ALA A 183 14.63 1.86 12.13
CA ALA A 183 14.55 1.00 10.96
C ALA A 183 13.16 0.30 10.91
N PRO A 184 12.70 -0.16 9.74
CA PRO A 184 11.61 -1.12 9.69
C PRO A 184 11.95 -2.33 10.57
N PRO A 185 11.01 -2.84 11.39
CA PRO A 185 11.29 -3.89 12.38
C PRO A 185 11.90 -5.18 11.81
N HIS A 186 11.73 -5.43 10.50
CA HIS A 186 12.27 -6.61 9.81
C HIS A 186 13.72 -6.44 9.29
N LEU A 187 14.28 -5.22 9.30
CA LEU A 187 15.67 -4.98 8.92
C LEU A 187 16.65 -5.09 10.11
N GLU A 188 16.16 -5.09 11.35
CA GLU A 188 17.00 -5.16 12.56
C GLU A 188 17.75 -6.51 12.72
N GLY A 189 17.46 -7.51 11.87
CA GLY A 189 18.12 -8.82 11.88
C GLY A 189 19.25 -9.03 10.86
N LEU A 190 19.52 -8.05 9.97
CA LEU A 190 20.49 -8.21 8.87
C LEU A 190 21.84 -7.51 9.10
N GLU A 191 21.97 -6.70 10.15
CA GLU A 191 23.21 -5.96 10.45
C GLU A 191 24.19 -6.69 11.38
N ASN A 192 23.91 -7.96 11.74
CA ASN A 192 24.76 -8.78 12.61
C ASN A 192 25.22 -10.12 11.95
N GLY A 193 25.31 -10.17 10.62
CA GLY A 193 25.79 -11.33 9.85
C GLY A 193 27.16 -11.12 9.23
#